data_AF-A0A7S1H538-F1
#
_entry.id   AF-A0A7S1H538-F1
#
_cell.length_a   1.000
_cell.length_b   1.000
_cell.length_c   1.000
_cell.angle_alpha   90.00
_cell.angle_beta   90.00
_cell.angle_gamma   90.00
#
_symmetry.space_group_name_H-M   'P 1'
#
loop_
_entity.id
_entity.type
_entity.pdbx_description
1 polymer ?
#
loop_
_entity_poly.entity_id
_entity_poly.type
_entity_poly.pdbx_seq_one_letter_code
_entity_poly.pdbx_strand_id
1 'polypeptide(L)'
;EGTAGKGERKLVPLPPPNEGRILCVIIGGPIILLAILYPLLTSIYLIPEKFGDCTGTCSLTPADIEAAPPGCKPSAPFRLQYIQVSGATDVDSMKSTLEKRRIEKGWQLVPMRDWRDALLNAPVFMAPMMKNTRPKHFYDKSYHNALNPVIWANRSRPAVFYGRTFLYNVYDTSLEWQRKASKELGFVAVFRHPFERWRRQFEDQEEFLKKKRVHHGVDEGVSKRDFFECARNATCREEREFGRWCNHQTRHLCGFGKECALVGAQKNLITPAMFATAKEHLETRFSAVGLAERYDESLAIFERRLPTFFEGLSQAVQDECGGGG
;
A
#
# COMPACT_ATOMS: atom_id res chain seq x y z
N GLU A 1 -73.68 -12.69 -72.62
CA GLU A 1 -73.71 -13.78 -71.62
C GLU A 1 -72.57 -13.57 -70.64
N GLY A 2 -72.86 -13.55 -69.35
CA GLY A 2 -71.90 -13.21 -68.29
C GLY A 2 -72.61 -13.06 -66.96
N THR A 3 -72.93 -14.19 -66.34
CA THR A 3 -73.66 -14.31 -65.07
C THR A 3 -72.77 -13.88 -63.90
N ALA A 4 -73.17 -12.80 -63.23
CA ALA A 4 -72.55 -12.33 -61.99
C ALA A 4 -73.00 -13.20 -60.80
N GLY A 5 -72.09 -14.04 -60.30
CA GLY A 5 -72.30 -14.83 -59.09
C GLY A 5 -72.24 -13.97 -57.82
N LYS A 6 -73.36 -13.91 -57.09
CA LYS A 6 -73.42 -13.39 -55.71
C LYS A 6 -72.76 -14.40 -54.78
N GLY A 7 -71.56 -14.10 -54.28
CA GLY A 7 -70.93 -14.84 -53.19
C GLY A 7 -71.49 -14.40 -51.84
N GLU A 8 -72.15 -15.33 -51.13
CA GLU A 8 -72.51 -15.18 -49.72
C GLU A 8 -71.25 -15.11 -48.86
N ARG A 9 -71.02 -13.97 -48.19
CA ARG A 9 -70.00 -13.85 -47.15
C ARG A 9 -70.51 -14.52 -45.88
N LYS A 10 -69.97 -15.69 -45.55
CA LYS A 10 -70.11 -16.28 -44.21
C LYS A 10 -69.46 -15.36 -43.18
N LEU A 11 -70.25 -14.87 -42.23
CA LEU A 11 -69.78 -14.17 -41.04
C LEU A 11 -68.97 -15.15 -40.18
N VAL A 12 -67.67 -14.89 -40.06
CA VAL A 12 -66.78 -15.59 -39.13
C VAL A 12 -67.07 -15.06 -37.72
N PRO A 13 -67.38 -15.91 -36.73
CA PRO A 13 -67.64 -15.47 -35.36
C PRO A 13 -66.36 -14.84 -34.76
N LEU A 14 -66.52 -13.66 -34.17
CA LEU A 14 -65.45 -12.97 -33.45
C LEU A 14 -65.06 -13.77 -32.20
N PRO A 15 -63.76 -13.94 -31.92
CA PRO A 15 -63.31 -14.63 -30.71
C PRO A 15 -63.71 -13.85 -29.44
N PRO A 16 -63.90 -14.56 -28.30
CA PRO A 16 -64.36 -13.96 -27.06
C PRO A 16 -63.37 -12.88 -26.55
N PRO A 17 -63.88 -11.75 -26.00
CA PRO A 17 -63.11 -10.52 -25.75
C PRO A 17 -62.01 -10.62 -24.68
N ASN A 18 -61.81 -11.79 -24.06
CA ASN A 18 -60.92 -11.95 -22.90
C ASN A 18 -59.63 -12.72 -23.18
N GLU A 19 -59.53 -13.48 -24.28
CA GLU A 19 -58.32 -14.26 -24.57
C GLU A 19 -57.15 -13.39 -25.07
N GLY A 20 -57.44 -12.31 -25.80
CA GLY A 20 -56.42 -11.37 -26.29
C GLY A 20 -55.74 -10.57 -25.17
N ARG A 21 -56.44 -10.32 -24.04
CA ARG A 21 -55.87 -9.54 -22.93
C ARG A 21 -54.83 -10.33 -22.14
N ILE A 22 -55.05 -11.64 -21.96
CA ILE A 22 -54.10 -12.51 -21.26
C ILE A 22 -52.83 -12.66 -22.08
N LEU A 23 -52.95 -12.81 -23.41
CA LEU A 23 -51.80 -12.93 -24.30
C LEU A 23 -50.94 -11.64 -24.33
N CYS A 24 -51.57 -10.46 -24.33
CA CYS A 24 -50.86 -9.18 -24.27
C CYS A 24 -50.10 -8.97 -22.96
N VAL A 25 -50.61 -9.45 -21.81
CA VAL A 25 -49.90 -9.31 -20.53
C VAL A 25 -48.74 -10.31 -20.43
N ILE A 26 -48.96 -11.55 -20.84
CA ILE A 26 -47.94 -12.61 -20.73
C ILE A 26 -46.79 -12.39 -21.72
N ILE A 27 -47.07 -11.91 -22.94
CA ILE A 27 -46.03 -11.68 -23.96
C ILE A 27 -45.54 -10.23 -23.93
N GLY A 28 -46.45 -9.26 -23.80
CA GLY A 28 -46.09 -7.83 -23.82
C GLY A 28 -45.40 -7.37 -22.54
N GLY A 29 -45.75 -7.93 -21.38
CA GLY A 29 -45.14 -7.57 -20.09
C GLY A 29 -43.62 -7.80 -20.08
N PRO A 30 -43.13 -9.01 -20.40
CA PRO A 30 -41.70 -9.30 -20.47
C PRO A 30 -40.97 -8.45 -21.53
N ILE A 31 -41.57 -8.20 -22.69
CA ILE A 31 -40.95 -7.39 -23.76
C ILE A 31 -40.81 -5.93 -23.32
N ILE A 32 -41.83 -5.35 -22.68
CA ILE A 32 -41.76 -3.99 -22.14
C ILE A 32 -40.73 -3.91 -21.01
N LEU A 33 -40.71 -4.92 -20.11
CA LEU A 33 -39.71 -4.99 -19.05
C LEU A 33 -38.30 -5.10 -19.61
N LEU A 34 -38.09 -5.90 -20.66
CA LEU A 34 -36.80 -6.00 -21.37
C LEU A 34 -36.45 -4.69 -22.08
N ALA A 35 -37.42 -4.01 -22.71
CA ALA A 35 -37.20 -2.73 -23.38
C ALA A 35 -36.84 -1.60 -22.40
N ILE A 36 -37.27 -1.69 -21.13
CA ILE A 36 -36.89 -0.75 -20.06
C ILE A 36 -35.55 -1.16 -19.42
N LEU A 37 -35.39 -2.43 -19.06
CA LEU A 37 -34.19 -2.93 -18.38
C LEU A 37 -32.98 -2.98 -19.31
N TYR A 38 -33.16 -3.28 -20.59
CA TYR A 38 -32.06 -3.38 -21.54
C TYR A 38 -31.30 -2.05 -21.65
N PRO A 39 -31.86 -0.89 -22.00
CA PRO A 39 -31.10 0.36 -22.04
C PRO A 39 -30.52 0.78 -20.68
N LEU A 40 -31.12 0.37 -19.56
CA LEU A 40 -30.65 0.66 -18.20
C LEU A 40 -29.46 -0.25 -17.80
N LEU A 41 -29.50 -1.52 -18.20
CA LEU A 41 -28.37 -2.45 -18.07
C LEU A 41 -27.27 -2.09 -19.07
N THR A 42 -27.63 -1.75 -20.30
CA THR A 42 -26.72 -1.26 -21.34
C THR A 42 -26.09 0.07 -20.93
N SER A 43 -26.76 0.96 -20.20
CA SER A 43 -26.09 2.17 -19.67
C SER A 43 -25.18 1.87 -18.47
N ILE A 44 -25.41 0.79 -17.73
CA ILE A 44 -24.55 0.32 -16.63
C ILE A 44 -23.34 -0.47 -17.18
N TYR A 45 -23.51 -1.25 -18.25
CA TYR A 45 -22.52 -2.20 -18.77
C TYR A 45 -21.88 -1.79 -20.10
N LEU A 46 -22.51 -0.91 -20.87
CA LEU A 46 -22.01 -0.31 -22.10
C LEU A 46 -21.94 1.22 -21.96
N ILE A 47 -21.40 1.70 -20.84
CA ILE A 47 -20.57 2.91 -20.94
C ILE A 47 -19.43 2.48 -21.86
N PRO A 48 -19.36 2.97 -23.10
CA PRO A 48 -18.16 2.76 -23.87
C PRO A 48 -17.05 3.42 -23.05
N GLU A 49 -16.01 2.68 -22.71
CA GLU A 49 -14.69 3.24 -22.44
C GLU A 49 -14.26 3.99 -23.72
N LYS A 50 -14.92 5.11 -24.00
CA LYS A 50 -14.39 6.14 -24.86
C LYS A 50 -13.26 6.72 -24.04
N PHE A 51 -12.07 6.21 -24.35
CA PHE A 51 -10.78 6.80 -24.02
C PHE A 51 -10.87 8.32 -24.09
N GLY A 52 -10.98 8.90 -22.90
CA GLY A 52 -10.89 10.31 -22.57
C GLY A 52 -10.52 10.31 -21.09
N ASP A 53 -9.33 10.80 -20.79
CA ASP A 53 -8.69 10.86 -19.47
C ASP A 53 -8.16 9.52 -18.91
N CYS A 54 -6.89 9.22 -19.25
CA CYS A 54 -5.93 8.41 -18.48
C CYS A 54 -6.50 7.24 -17.66
N THR A 55 -7.06 6.23 -18.33
CA THR A 55 -7.55 5.02 -17.68
C THR A 55 -6.39 4.14 -17.18
N GLY A 56 -5.99 4.42 -15.93
CA GLY A 56 -5.40 3.56 -14.91
C GLY A 56 -4.97 2.12 -15.26
N THR A 57 -4.05 1.94 -16.21
CA THR A 57 -3.24 0.72 -16.24
C THR A 57 -2.19 0.81 -15.14
N CYS A 58 -2.33 -0.01 -14.08
CA CYS A 58 -1.37 -0.08 -12.97
C CYS A 58 0.03 -0.58 -13.40
N SER A 59 0.18 -0.96 -14.66
CA SER A 59 1.40 -1.52 -15.25
C SER A 59 1.82 -0.74 -16.50
N LEU A 60 2.03 0.58 -16.38
CA LEU A 60 2.58 1.37 -17.48
C LEU A 60 4.02 0.93 -17.79
N THR A 61 4.27 0.54 -19.05
CA THR A 61 5.62 0.38 -19.60
C THR A 61 6.21 1.77 -19.91
N PRO A 62 7.54 1.90 -20.06
CA PRO A 62 8.15 3.16 -20.50
C PRO A 62 7.54 3.69 -21.81
N ALA A 63 7.22 2.81 -22.76
CA ALA A 63 6.59 3.16 -24.03
C ALA A 63 5.16 3.72 -23.84
N ASP A 64 4.39 3.17 -22.91
CA ASP A 64 3.04 3.68 -22.60
C ASP A 64 3.09 5.09 -22.00
N ILE A 65 4.14 5.38 -21.22
CA ILE A 65 4.37 6.72 -20.65
C ILE A 65 4.75 7.72 -21.74
N GLU A 66 5.60 7.31 -22.69
CA GLU A 66 6.01 8.16 -23.82
C GLU A 66 4.87 8.42 -24.81
N ALA A 67 3.96 7.45 -24.97
CA ALA A 67 2.79 7.58 -25.84
C ALA A 67 1.61 8.32 -25.18
N ALA A 68 1.67 8.62 -23.88
CA ALA A 68 0.59 9.28 -23.17
C ALA A 68 0.40 10.75 -23.66
N PRO A 69 -0.85 11.22 -23.84
CA PRO A 69 -1.10 12.61 -24.22
C PRO A 69 -0.46 13.60 -23.22
N PRO A 70 0.02 14.77 -23.68
CA PRO A 70 0.56 15.79 -22.79
C PRO A 70 -0.43 16.14 -21.68
N GLY A 71 0.01 16.06 -20.42
CA GLY A 71 -0.82 16.32 -19.24
C GLY A 71 -1.50 15.07 -18.65
N CYS A 72 -1.39 13.91 -19.29
CA CYS A 72 -1.91 12.67 -18.74
C CYS A 72 -1.07 12.20 -17.54
N LYS A 73 -1.70 12.03 -16.37
CA LYS A 73 -1.05 11.51 -15.15
C LYS A 73 -1.67 10.16 -14.79
N PRO A 74 -0.87 9.14 -14.42
CA PRO A 74 -1.40 7.87 -13.95
C PRO A 74 -2.31 8.10 -12.72
N SER A 75 -3.40 7.35 -12.64
CA SER A 75 -4.27 7.41 -11.46
C SER A 75 -3.48 6.93 -10.23
N ALA A 76 -3.29 7.85 -9.28
CA ALA A 76 -2.61 7.51 -8.04
C ALA A 76 -3.59 6.78 -7.10
N PRO A 77 -3.11 5.83 -6.28
CA PRO A 77 -3.92 5.25 -5.23
C PRO A 77 -4.37 6.36 -4.27
N PHE A 78 -5.60 6.28 -3.75
CA PHE A 78 -6.10 7.28 -2.79
C PHE A 78 -5.32 7.21 -1.46
N ARG A 79 -4.76 6.05 -1.14
CA ARG A 79 -3.95 5.80 0.05
C ARG A 79 -2.59 5.29 -0.39
N LEU A 80 -1.53 5.86 0.17
CA LEU A 80 -0.16 5.44 -0.10
C LEU A 80 0.54 5.08 1.22
N GLN A 81 1.06 3.87 1.36
CA GLN A 81 1.93 3.54 2.48
C GLN A 81 3.39 3.68 2.07
N TYR A 82 4.09 4.63 2.66
CA TYR A 82 5.53 4.77 2.56
C TYR A 82 6.19 3.96 3.67
N ILE A 83 6.79 2.83 3.30
CA ILE A 83 7.46 1.92 4.22
C ILE A 83 8.92 2.32 4.34
N GLN A 84 9.27 2.85 5.51
CA GLN A 84 10.66 3.16 5.84
C GLN A 84 11.37 1.89 6.32
N VAL A 85 12.27 1.38 5.48
CA VAL A 85 13.01 0.13 5.75
C VAL A 85 14.43 0.39 6.28
N SER A 86 14.99 1.58 6.04
CA SER A 86 16.35 1.95 6.46
C SER A 86 16.43 2.53 7.89
N GLY A 87 17.55 2.22 8.55
CA GLY A 87 18.06 2.96 9.72
C GLY A 87 18.38 4.42 9.34
N ALA A 88 18.48 5.28 10.33
CA ALA A 88 18.15 6.70 10.37
C ALA A 88 19.04 7.67 9.56
N THR A 89 18.54 8.93 9.54
CA THR A 89 18.90 10.21 8.88
C THR A 89 18.39 10.45 7.47
N ASP A 90 18.68 9.58 6.50
CA ASP A 90 18.43 9.92 5.08
C ASP A 90 16.93 9.83 4.70
N VAL A 91 16.08 9.45 5.66
CA VAL A 91 14.63 9.34 5.51
C VAL A 91 13.90 10.37 6.38
N ASP A 92 14.57 10.97 7.36
CA ASP A 92 14.04 12.14 8.07
C ASP A 92 13.95 13.34 7.12
N SER A 93 14.87 13.43 6.14
CA SER A 93 14.76 14.36 5.00
C SER A 93 13.44 14.14 4.25
N MET A 94 13.15 12.91 3.81
CA MET A 94 11.90 12.58 3.11
C MET A 94 10.67 12.96 3.94
N LYS A 95 10.67 12.71 5.25
CA LYS A 95 9.56 13.13 6.12
C LYS A 95 9.39 14.65 6.11
N SER A 96 10.48 15.40 6.32
CA SER A 96 10.51 16.87 6.25
C SER A 96 9.93 17.37 4.93
N THR A 97 10.41 16.82 3.81
CA THR A 97 9.97 17.23 2.48
C THR A 97 8.50 16.89 2.25
N LEU A 98 8.04 15.69 2.66
CA LEU A 98 6.63 15.31 2.61
C LEU A 98 5.75 16.20 3.50
N GLU A 99 6.22 16.58 4.69
CA GLU A 99 5.49 17.48 5.60
C GLU A 99 5.28 18.87 5.01
N LYS A 100 6.27 19.41 4.29
CA LYS A 100 6.15 20.68 3.56
C LYS A 100 5.17 20.55 2.40
N ARG A 101 5.32 19.51 1.57
CA ARG A 101 4.53 19.30 0.36
C ARG A 101 3.05 18.99 0.59
N ARG A 102 2.70 18.38 1.73
CA ARG A 102 1.30 18.04 2.03
C ARG A 102 0.36 19.23 1.97
N ILE A 103 0.83 20.42 2.35
CA ILE A 103 0.03 21.66 2.39
C ILE A 103 -0.29 22.10 0.96
N GLU A 104 0.71 22.08 0.10
CA GLU A 104 0.61 22.52 -1.30
C GLU A 104 -0.26 21.60 -2.15
N LYS A 105 -0.16 20.29 -1.91
CA LYS A 105 -0.75 19.25 -2.77
C LYS A 105 -2.10 18.73 -2.29
N GLY A 106 -2.60 19.20 -1.14
CA GLY A 106 -3.95 18.89 -0.66
C GLY A 106 -4.16 17.45 -0.19
N TRP A 107 -3.09 16.70 0.09
CA TRP A 107 -3.14 15.37 0.70
C TRP A 107 -2.69 15.39 2.17
N GLN A 108 -2.94 14.31 2.91
CA GLN A 108 -2.62 14.19 4.34
C GLN A 108 -1.38 13.33 4.56
N LEU A 109 -0.46 13.77 5.41
CA LEU A 109 0.60 12.90 5.93
C LEU A 109 0.15 12.32 7.28
N VAL A 110 0.09 11.00 7.36
CA VAL A 110 -0.31 10.25 8.55
C VAL A 110 0.91 9.51 9.09
N PRO A 111 1.52 9.98 10.19
CA PRO A 111 2.65 9.30 10.77
C PRO A 111 2.20 7.95 11.34
N MET A 112 2.75 6.88 10.79
CA MET A 112 2.71 5.56 11.37
C MET A 112 3.84 5.46 12.38
N ARG A 113 3.49 5.27 13.64
CA ARG A 113 4.51 5.04 14.68
C ARG A 113 5.27 3.76 14.34
N ASP A 114 6.56 3.72 14.69
CA ASP A 114 7.31 2.48 14.70
C ASP A 114 6.50 1.45 15.50
N TRP A 115 6.39 0.23 14.99
CA TRP A 115 5.65 -0.84 15.67
C TRP A 115 6.09 -1.04 17.12
N ARG A 116 7.31 -0.62 17.50
CA ARG A 116 7.78 -0.61 18.90
C ARG A 116 7.24 0.56 19.73
N ASP A 117 7.11 1.73 19.12
CA ASP A 117 6.67 2.96 19.78
C ASP A 117 5.13 3.07 19.84
N ALA A 118 4.44 2.47 18.86
CA ALA A 118 2.99 2.33 18.85
C ALA A 118 2.46 1.57 20.09
N LEU A 119 3.28 0.69 20.66
CA LEU A 119 2.96 -0.11 21.84
C LEU A 119 3.14 0.64 23.18
N LEU A 120 3.81 1.79 23.17
CA LEU A 120 4.14 2.54 24.38
C LEU A 120 3.27 3.79 24.58
N ASN A 121 2.57 4.26 23.53
CA ASN A 121 1.74 5.46 23.61
C ASN A 121 0.38 5.25 22.91
N ALA A 122 -0.69 5.70 23.58
CA ALA A 122 -2.13 5.48 23.33
C ALA A 122 -2.61 5.68 21.88
N PRO A 123 -2.52 4.65 21.05
CA PRO A 123 -3.74 3.85 20.88
C PRO A 123 -3.55 2.36 21.17
N VAL A 124 -2.33 1.89 21.46
CA VAL A 124 -2.04 0.52 21.92
C VAL A 124 -1.12 0.61 23.13
N PHE A 125 -1.63 1.09 24.27
CA PHE A 125 -0.82 1.14 25.48
C PHE A 125 -0.60 -0.27 26.03
N MET A 126 0.66 -0.71 26.12
CA MET A 126 1.03 -1.88 26.91
C MET A 126 2.00 -1.48 28.00
N ALA A 127 1.66 -1.86 29.24
CA ALA A 127 2.54 -1.70 30.38
C ALA A 127 3.90 -2.38 30.09
N PRO A 128 5.04 -1.77 30.45
CA PRO A 128 6.38 -2.31 30.22
C PRO A 128 6.57 -3.76 30.70
N MET A 129 5.89 -4.17 31.77
CA MET A 129 5.91 -5.55 32.28
C MET A 129 5.32 -6.57 31.30
N MET A 130 4.36 -6.19 30.45
CA MET A 130 3.76 -7.12 29.50
C MET A 130 4.72 -7.53 28.39
N LYS A 131 5.76 -6.72 28.10
CA LYS A 131 6.75 -6.94 27.03
C LYS A 131 7.45 -8.30 27.15
N ASN A 132 7.68 -8.76 28.38
CA ASN A 132 8.39 -10.00 28.69
C ASN A 132 7.46 -11.21 28.85
N THR A 133 6.15 -11.00 29.03
CA THR A 133 5.20 -12.08 29.35
C THR A 133 4.43 -12.58 28.13
N ARG A 134 4.25 -11.76 27.09
CA ARG A 134 3.52 -12.20 25.88
C ARG A 134 4.44 -12.60 24.73
N PRO A 135 4.10 -13.68 24.00
CA PRO A 135 4.80 -14.05 22.79
C PRO A 135 4.76 -12.94 21.73
N LYS A 136 5.84 -12.84 20.94
CA LYS A 136 6.01 -11.77 19.93
C LYS A 136 4.87 -11.67 18.92
N HIS A 137 4.31 -12.82 18.49
CA HIS A 137 3.20 -12.86 17.53
C HIS A 137 1.93 -12.18 18.05
N PHE A 138 1.73 -12.10 19.36
CA PHE A 138 0.60 -11.38 19.95
C PHE A 138 0.70 -9.88 19.66
N TYR A 139 1.92 -9.32 19.76
CA TYR A 139 2.15 -7.91 19.47
C TYR A 139 1.96 -7.57 18.00
N ASP A 140 2.46 -8.43 17.12
CA ASP A 140 2.30 -8.26 15.67
C ASP A 140 0.79 -8.21 15.33
N LYS A 141 -0.03 -9.07 15.94
CA LYS A 141 -1.50 -9.05 15.82
C LYS A 141 -2.13 -7.77 16.40
N SER A 142 -1.75 -7.35 17.61
CA SER A 142 -2.27 -6.13 18.23
C SER A 142 -1.94 -4.88 17.43
N TYR A 143 -0.71 -4.78 16.92
CA TYR A 143 -0.28 -3.68 16.07
C TYR A 143 -1.05 -3.67 14.74
N HIS A 144 -1.21 -4.84 14.11
CA HIS A 144 -2.03 -4.97 12.90
C HIS A 144 -3.48 -4.49 13.13
N ASN A 145 -4.11 -4.92 14.23
CA ASN A 145 -5.46 -4.49 14.59
C ASN A 145 -5.58 -2.98 14.82
N ALA A 146 -4.52 -2.34 15.31
CA ALA A 146 -4.49 -0.89 15.55
C ALA A 146 -4.22 -0.08 14.26
N LEU A 147 -3.49 -0.65 13.31
CA LEU A 147 -3.26 -0.01 12.01
C LEU A 147 -4.50 -0.02 11.13
N ASN A 148 -5.29 -1.09 11.17
CA ASN A 148 -6.49 -1.27 10.36
C ASN A 148 -7.43 -0.02 10.41
N PRO A 149 -7.88 0.48 11.58
CA PRO A 149 -8.74 1.67 11.63
C PRO A 149 -8.02 2.95 11.18
N VAL A 150 -6.70 3.05 11.31
CA VAL A 150 -5.93 4.24 10.87
C VAL A 150 -5.87 4.32 9.34
N ILE A 151 -5.60 3.18 8.69
CA ILE A 151 -5.49 3.06 7.23
C ILE A 151 -6.87 3.24 6.59
N TRP A 152 -7.90 2.58 7.16
CA TRP A 152 -9.26 2.59 6.59
C TRP A 152 -10.19 3.66 7.14
N ALA A 153 -9.69 4.57 7.97
CA ALA A 153 -10.46 5.75 8.34
C ALA A 153 -11.00 6.43 7.08
N ASN A 154 -12.27 6.82 7.10
CA ASN A 154 -12.85 7.58 6.01
C ASN A 154 -12.12 8.92 5.90
N ARG A 155 -11.57 9.23 4.73
CA ARG A 155 -10.77 10.45 4.49
C ARG A 155 -11.33 11.15 3.27
N SER A 156 -11.51 12.46 3.38
CA SER A 156 -11.92 13.32 2.28
C SER A 156 -10.78 13.66 1.32
N ARG A 157 -9.54 13.30 1.66
CA ARG A 157 -8.33 13.62 0.91
C ARG A 157 -7.42 12.40 0.79
N PRO A 158 -6.60 12.32 -0.28
CA PRO A 158 -5.57 11.30 -0.38
C PRO A 158 -4.63 11.35 0.83
N ALA A 159 -4.09 10.20 1.23
CA ALA A 159 -3.25 10.11 2.42
C ALA A 159 -1.98 9.30 2.19
N VAL A 160 -0.86 9.83 2.67
CA VAL A 160 0.43 9.15 2.75
C VAL A 160 0.63 8.68 4.19
N PHE A 161 0.63 7.37 4.41
CA PHE A 161 0.94 6.73 5.68
C PHE A 161 2.44 6.48 5.74
N TYR A 162 3.15 7.20 6.58
CA TYR A 162 4.62 7.20 6.60
C TYR A 162 5.14 6.63 7.91
N GLY A 163 6.02 5.62 7.86
CA GLY A 163 6.76 5.18 9.03
C GLY A 163 7.45 3.82 8.89
N ARG A 164 8.06 3.37 10.00
CA ARG A 164 8.73 2.07 10.11
C ARG A 164 7.72 0.98 10.44
N THR A 165 7.06 0.50 9.40
CA THR A 165 5.98 -0.49 9.51
C THR A 165 6.24 -1.71 8.64
N PHE A 166 5.77 -2.87 9.08
CA PHE A 166 5.64 -4.03 8.20
C PHE A 166 4.62 -3.74 7.10
N LEU A 167 4.79 -4.39 5.96
CA LEU A 167 3.81 -4.38 4.88
C LEU A 167 2.46 -4.83 5.43
N TYR A 168 1.47 -3.96 5.29
CA TYR A 168 0.13 -4.26 5.75
C TYR A 168 -0.56 -5.23 4.78
N ASN A 169 -0.79 -6.48 5.21
CA ASN A 169 -1.45 -7.47 4.38
C ASN A 169 -2.98 -7.27 4.46
N VAL A 170 -3.56 -6.55 3.48
CA VAL A 170 -5.02 -6.35 3.39
C VAL A 170 -5.75 -7.62 2.94
N TYR A 171 -5.04 -8.53 2.26
CA TYR A 171 -5.64 -9.60 1.48
C TYR A 171 -5.94 -10.87 2.28
N ASP A 172 -5.42 -10.99 3.50
CA ASP A 172 -5.77 -12.11 4.40
C ASP A 172 -7.12 -11.88 5.11
N THR A 173 -8.03 -11.17 4.45
CA THR A 173 -9.32 -10.83 5.01
C THR A 173 -10.43 -11.42 4.14
N SER A 174 -11.33 -12.15 4.79
CA SER A 174 -12.52 -12.70 4.13
C SER A 174 -13.51 -11.61 3.71
N LEU A 175 -13.29 -10.36 4.13
CA LEU A 175 -14.22 -9.24 3.96
C LEU A 175 -14.03 -8.56 2.59
N GLU A 176 -15.10 -8.56 1.79
CA GLU A 176 -15.10 -8.00 0.43
C GLU A 176 -14.74 -6.51 0.38
N TRP A 177 -15.21 -5.72 1.36
CA TRP A 177 -14.90 -4.29 1.42
C TRP A 177 -13.39 -4.01 1.58
N GLN A 178 -12.66 -4.90 2.27
CA GLN A 178 -11.20 -4.78 2.40
C GLN A 178 -10.50 -5.10 1.08
N ARG A 179 -11.01 -6.04 0.27
CA ARG A 179 -10.47 -6.30 -1.08
C ARG A 179 -10.73 -5.16 -2.05
N LYS A 180 -11.85 -4.45 -1.92
CA LYS A 180 -12.10 -3.23 -2.71
C LYS A 180 -11.17 -2.11 -2.27
N ALA A 181 -11.05 -1.90 -0.96
CA ALA A 181 -10.21 -0.86 -0.39
C ALA A 181 -8.70 -1.13 -0.60
N SER A 182 -8.28 -2.40 -0.73
CA SER A 182 -6.89 -2.76 -1.03
C SER A 182 -6.43 -2.28 -2.39
N LYS A 183 -7.34 -2.16 -3.37
CA LYS A 183 -7.04 -1.58 -4.68
C LYS A 183 -6.76 -0.08 -4.59
N GLU A 184 -7.20 0.57 -3.53
CA GLU A 184 -6.97 2.00 -3.28
C GLU A 184 -5.70 2.26 -2.46
N LEU A 185 -5.00 1.22 -1.99
CA LEU A 185 -3.78 1.31 -1.20
C LEU A 185 -2.56 0.91 -2.04
N GLY A 186 -1.72 1.88 -2.38
CA GLY A 186 -0.41 1.63 -2.96
C GLY A 186 0.69 1.59 -1.92
N PHE A 187 1.81 0.98 -2.26
CA PHE A 187 2.98 0.87 -1.39
C PHE A 187 4.22 1.43 -2.08
N VAL A 188 5.02 2.18 -1.32
CA VAL A 188 6.33 2.69 -1.76
C VAL A 188 7.35 2.38 -0.67
N ALA A 189 8.55 2.01 -1.08
CA ALA A 189 9.68 1.85 -0.18
C ALA A 189 10.96 2.35 -0.82
N VAL A 190 11.88 2.81 0.02
CA VAL A 190 13.29 3.01 -0.35
C VAL A 190 14.11 1.98 0.41
N PHE A 191 14.79 1.11 -0.34
CA PHE A 191 15.72 0.15 0.21
C PHE A 191 17.12 0.72 0.25
N ARG A 192 17.98 0.07 1.02
CA ARG A 192 19.42 0.32 1.02
C ARG A 192 20.12 -1.01 0.86
N HIS A 193 21.34 -1.00 0.33
CA HIS A 193 22.22 -2.15 0.34
C HIS A 193 22.26 -2.76 1.75
N PRO A 194 22.03 -4.08 1.94
CA PRO A 194 21.83 -4.66 3.26
C PRO A 194 22.98 -4.38 4.24
N PHE A 195 24.21 -4.37 3.73
CA PHE A 195 25.41 -4.08 4.51
C PHE A 195 25.48 -2.62 4.97
N GLU A 196 25.24 -1.67 4.06
CA GLU A 196 25.27 -0.23 4.37
C GLU A 196 24.16 0.13 5.36
N ARG A 197 22.98 -0.44 5.19
CA ARG A 197 21.87 -0.28 6.15
C ARG A 197 22.22 -0.83 7.52
N TRP A 198 22.88 -1.97 7.57
CA TRP A 198 23.26 -2.60 8.83
C TRP A 198 24.35 -1.81 9.55
N ARG A 199 25.36 -1.30 8.83
CA ARG A 199 26.37 -0.39 9.35
C ARG A 199 25.71 0.88 9.91
N ARG A 200 24.82 1.52 9.14
CA ARG A 200 24.12 2.73 9.59
C ARG A 200 23.29 2.49 10.85
N GLN A 201 22.54 1.39 10.89
CA GLN A 201 21.74 1.01 12.06
C GLN A 201 22.60 0.82 13.32
N PHE A 202 23.82 0.31 13.17
CA PHE A 202 24.79 0.20 14.27
C PHE A 202 25.27 1.58 14.72
N GLU A 203 25.70 2.44 13.80
CA GLU A 203 26.13 3.82 14.09
C GLU A 203 25.04 4.61 14.83
N ASP A 204 23.78 4.54 14.37
CA ASP A 204 22.65 5.20 15.01
C ASP A 204 22.42 4.68 16.44
N GLN A 205 22.56 3.37 16.65
CA GLN A 205 22.42 2.79 17.98
C GLN A 205 23.56 3.24 18.89
N GLU A 206 24.79 3.31 18.38
CA GLU A 206 25.93 3.84 19.12
C GLU A 206 25.73 5.30 19.50
N GLU A 207 25.27 6.14 18.57
CA GLU A 207 24.97 7.54 18.85
C GLU A 207 23.87 7.69 19.90
N PHE A 208 22.79 6.91 19.77
CA PHE A 208 21.70 6.87 20.74
C PHE A 208 22.18 6.44 22.13
N LEU A 209 23.01 5.40 22.20
CA LEU A 209 23.56 4.93 23.47
C LEU A 209 24.54 5.94 24.07
N LYS A 210 25.38 6.60 23.26
CA LYS A 210 26.24 7.70 23.72
C LYS A 210 25.41 8.82 24.34
N LYS A 211 24.34 9.26 23.66
CA LYS A 211 23.39 10.27 24.18
C LYS A 211 22.73 9.84 25.50
N LYS A 212 22.35 8.57 25.64
CA LYS A 212 21.75 8.04 26.88
C LYS A 212 22.74 7.81 28.02
N ARG A 213 24.00 7.46 27.72
CA ARG A 213 25.06 7.19 28.70
C ARG A 213 25.39 8.41 29.54
N VAL A 214 25.24 9.61 28.99
CA VAL A 214 25.32 10.87 29.74
C VAL A 214 24.41 10.88 30.97
N HIS A 215 23.36 10.04 31.01
CA HIS A 215 22.40 10.00 32.12
C HIS A 215 22.48 8.78 33.05
N HIS A 216 23.24 7.71 32.73
CA HIS A 216 23.08 6.42 33.45
C HIS A 216 24.35 5.63 33.80
N GLY A 217 25.56 6.18 33.72
CA GLY A 217 26.77 5.53 34.29
C GLY A 217 27.06 4.13 33.75
N VAL A 218 26.73 3.86 32.48
CA VAL A 218 26.87 2.53 31.86
C VAL A 218 28.32 2.26 31.43
N ASP A 219 28.81 1.09 31.82
CA ASP A 219 30.15 0.52 31.60
C ASP A 219 30.76 0.81 30.21
N GLU A 220 32.00 1.33 30.19
CA GLU A 220 32.67 1.87 28.99
C GLU A 220 33.10 0.81 27.97
N GLY A 221 33.24 -0.46 28.38
CA GLY A 221 33.95 -1.49 27.61
C GLY A 221 33.30 -1.92 26.29
N VAL A 222 31.97 -1.80 26.16
CA VAL A 222 31.23 -2.28 24.97
C VAL A 222 30.97 -1.18 23.92
N SER A 223 31.16 0.10 24.28
CA SER A 223 30.81 1.28 23.43
C SER A 223 31.92 1.80 22.54
N LYS A 224 33.12 1.20 22.59
CA LYS A 224 34.27 1.68 21.82
C LYS A 224 34.57 0.86 20.56
N ARG A 225 33.84 -0.22 20.31
CA ARG A 225 34.06 -1.09 19.14
C ARG A 225 33.47 -0.45 17.90
N ASP A 226 34.22 -0.48 16.80
CA ASP A 226 33.68 -0.13 15.50
C ASP A 226 32.75 -1.24 14.96
N PHE A 227 32.05 -0.95 13.88
CA PHE A 227 31.11 -1.88 13.27
C PHE A 227 31.75 -3.21 12.86
N PHE A 228 32.96 -3.18 12.28
CA PHE A 228 33.64 -4.38 11.78
C PHE A 228 34.17 -5.25 12.92
N GLU A 229 34.70 -4.64 13.98
CA GLU A 229 35.11 -5.33 15.19
C GLU A 229 33.90 -6.01 15.85
N CYS A 230 32.78 -5.29 15.98
CA CYS A 230 31.54 -5.84 16.51
C CYS A 230 31.00 -6.98 15.62
N ALA A 231 31.04 -6.82 14.30
CA ALA A 231 30.60 -7.84 13.36
C ALA A 231 31.41 -9.14 13.44
N ARG A 232 32.69 -9.08 13.82
CA ARG A 232 33.54 -10.26 14.01
C ARG A 232 33.32 -10.93 15.38
N ASN A 233 32.94 -10.17 16.41
CA ASN A 233 32.74 -10.67 17.77
C ASN A 233 31.32 -11.24 18.02
N ALA A 234 31.20 -12.52 18.38
CA ALA A 234 29.90 -13.18 18.56
C ALA A 234 29.02 -12.55 19.64
N THR A 235 29.59 -12.19 20.79
CA THR A 235 28.89 -11.53 21.89
C THR A 235 28.33 -10.18 21.45
N CYS A 236 29.14 -9.37 20.76
CA CYS A 236 28.69 -8.08 20.24
C CYS A 236 27.56 -8.26 19.22
N ARG A 237 27.67 -9.24 18.31
CA ARG A 237 26.58 -9.56 17.37
C ARG A 237 25.26 -9.90 18.09
N GLU A 238 25.33 -10.65 19.18
CA GLU A 238 24.16 -11.05 19.95
C GLU A 238 23.53 -9.86 20.69
N GLU A 239 24.34 -9.10 21.43
CA GLU A 239 23.90 -7.90 22.17
C GLU A 239 23.28 -6.83 21.26
N ARG A 240 23.82 -6.71 20.04
CA ARG A 240 23.35 -5.76 19.03
C ARG A 240 22.28 -6.34 18.10
N GLU A 241 21.85 -7.57 18.36
CA GLU A 241 20.79 -8.26 17.60
C GLU A 241 21.05 -8.27 16.08
N PHE A 242 22.31 -8.46 15.70
CA PHE A 242 22.81 -8.37 14.32
C PHE A 242 22.03 -9.27 13.34
N GLY A 243 21.67 -10.49 13.76
CA GLY A 243 20.84 -11.37 12.94
C GLY A 243 19.47 -10.76 12.62
N ARG A 244 18.85 -10.09 13.59
CA ARG A 244 17.56 -9.40 13.38
C ARG A 244 17.72 -8.25 12.41
N TRP A 245 18.78 -7.48 12.59
CA TRP A 245 19.04 -6.32 11.76
C TRP A 245 19.32 -6.72 10.32
N CYS A 246 20.17 -7.72 10.06
CA CYS A 246 20.48 -8.18 8.71
C CYS A 246 19.22 -8.42 7.87
N ASN A 247 18.20 -9.01 8.49
CA ASN A 247 16.98 -9.49 7.84
C ASN A 247 15.82 -8.49 7.87
N HIS A 248 16.08 -7.24 8.26
CA HIS A 248 15.03 -6.25 8.50
C HIS A 248 14.20 -5.97 7.24
N GLN A 249 14.84 -5.84 6.07
CA GLN A 249 14.17 -5.47 4.82
C GLN A 249 13.21 -6.57 4.37
N THR A 250 13.69 -7.81 4.31
CA THR A 250 12.88 -8.99 3.97
C THR A 250 11.70 -9.15 4.93
N ARG A 251 11.92 -8.95 6.24
CA ARG A 251 10.82 -9.04 7.22
C ARG A 251 9.76 -7.94 7.01
N HIS A 252 10.18 -6.70 6.74
CA HIS A 252 9.26 -5.59 6.47
C HIS A 252 8.43 -5.86 5.21
N LEU A 253 9.06 -6.39 4.17
CA LEU A 253 8.40 -6.77 2.91
C LEU A 253 7.46 -7.97 3.05
N CYS A 254 7.87 -8.98 3.80
CA CYS A 254 7.02 -10.14 4.05
C CYS A 254 5.72 -9.71 4.74
N GLY A 255 5.81 -8.78 5.70
CA GLY A 255 4.64 -8.23 6.37
C GLY A 255 4.23 -9.05 7.59
N PHE A 256 2.94 -9.36 7.67
CA PHE A 256 2.34 -10.15 8.75
C PHE A 256 1.87 -11.50 8.20
N GLY A 257 2.07 -12.57 8.98
CA GLY A 257 1.70 -13.93 8.59
C GLY A 257 2.48 -14.96 9.41
N LYS A 258 2.08 -16.23 9.34
CA LYS A 258 2.82 -17.31 10.03
C LYS A 258 4.19 -17.52 9.38
N GLU A 259 4.25 -17.38 8.08
CA GLU A 259 5.43 -17.44 7.21
C GLU A 259 6.38 -16.26 7.41
N CYS A 260 5.87 -15.09 7.80
CA CYS A 260 6.66 -13.90 8.12
C CYS A 260 7.06 -13.80 9.60
N ALA A 261 6.48 -14.66 10.45
CA ALA A 261 6.76 -14.67 11.88
C ALA A 261 8.10 -15.36 12.18
N LEU A 262 8.90 -14.72 13.03
CA LEU A 262 10.13 -15.33 13.56
C LEU A 262 9.75 -16.21 14.76
N VAL A 263 9.58 -17.51 14.52
CA VAL A 263 9.16 -18.50 15.54
C VAL A 263 10.35 -19.41 15.94
N GLY A 264 10.46 -19.74 17.23
CA GLY A 264 11.38 -20.80 17.72
C GLY A 264 12.86 -20.40 17.80
N ALA A 265 13.75 -21.37 17.56
CA ALA A 265 15.21 -21.18 17.63
C ALA A 265 15.78 -20.31 16.48
N GLN A 266 15.00 -20.09 15.42
CA GLN A 266 15.37 -19.27 14.26
C GLN A 266 14.95 -17.81 14.41
N LYS A 267 14.89 -17.29 15.64
CA LYS A 267 14.32 -15.96 16.00
C LYS A 267 14.84 -14.77 15.19
N ASN A 268 15.89 -14.93 14.40
CA ASN A 268 16.55 -13.90 13.62
C ASN A 268 16.98 -14.35 12.21
N LEU A 269 16.60 -15.53 11.73
CA LEU A 269 16.99 -16.02 10.40
C LEU A 269 15.85 -15.87 9.39
N ILE A 270 16.19 -15.53 8.14
CA ILE A 270 15.23 -15.58 7.03
C ILE A 270 14.97 -17.03 6.67
N THR A 271 13.70 -17.40 6.58
CA THR A 271 13.29 -18.67 5.99
C THR A 271 13.11 -18.51 4.48
N PRO A 272 13.26 -19.58 3.69
CA PRO A 272 12.96 -19.53 2.25
C PRO A 272 11.55 -19.03 1.94
N ALA A 273 10.55 -19.42 2.77
CA ALA A 273 9.17 -18.96 2.65
C ALA A 273 9.06 -17.44 2.87
N MET A 274 9.69 -16.90 3.92
CA MET A 274 9.69 -15.46 4.20
C MET A 274 10.29 -14.67 3.03
N PHE A 275 11.39 -15.16 2.45
CA PHE A 275 12.03 -14.52 1.31
C PHE A 275 11.15 -14.56 0.05
N ALA A 276 10.55 -15.72 -0.25
CA ALA A 276 9.65 -15.87 -1.39
C ALA A 276 8.45 -14.93 -1.29
N THR A 277 7.79 -14.87 -0.13
CA THR A 277 6.65 -13.96 0.11
C THR A 277 7.08 -12.50 0.02
N ALA A 278 8.24 -12.13 0.61
CA ALA A 278 8.76 -10.77 0.50
C ALA A 278 9.02 -10.34 -0.96
N LYS A 279 9.56 -11.26 -1.77
CA LYS A 279 9.80 -11.04 -3.20
C LYS A 279 8.48 -10.90 -3.97
N GLU A 280 7.52 -11.80 -3.76
CA GLU A 280 6.21 -11.74 -4.38
C GLU A 280 5.51 -10.41 -4.05
N HIS A 281 5.55 -9.97 -2.78
CA HIS A 281 4.98 -8.69 -2.39
C HIS A 281 5.67 -7.50 -3.06
N LEU A 282 7.00 -7.54 -3.17
CA LEU A 282 7.76 -6.52 -3.89
C LEU A 282 7.31 -6.41 -5.35
N GLU A 283 7.11 -7.55 -6.02
CA GLU A 283 6.76 -7.63 -7.44
C GLU A 283 5.29 -7.28 -7.71
N THR A 284 4.39 -7.59 -6.79
CA THR A 284 2.93 -7.52 -7.04
C THR A 284 2.23 -6.38 -6.31
N ARG A 285 2.82 -5.81 -5.25
CA ARG A 285 2.12 -4.85 -4.37
C ARG A 285 2.73 -3.46 -4.38
N PHE A 286 4.01 -3.31 -4.68
CA PHE A 286 4.65 -1.99 -4.66
C PHE A 286 4.35 -1.21 -5.93
N SER A 287 3.86 0.00 -5.76
CA SER A 287 3.66 0.96 -6.85
C SER A 287 4.99 1.53 -7.35
N ALA A 288 5.95 1.69 -6.44
CA ALA A 288 7.32 2.06 -6.78
C ALA A 288 8.31 1.65 -5.67
N VAL A 289 9.55 1.40 -6.06
CA VAL A 289 10.64 1.04 -5.16
C VAL A 289 11.88 1.83 -5.54
N GLY A 290 12.52 2.43 -4.53
CA GLY A 290 13.75 3.19 -4.68
C GLY A 290 14.94 2.54 -3.98
N LEU A 291 16.13 3.05 -4.26
CA LEU A 291 17.39 2.72 -3.60
C LEU A 291 17.99 3.98 -3.00
N ALA A 292 18.40 3.93 -1.73
CA ALA A 292 19.00 5.04 -1.02
C ALA A 292 20.32 5.49 -1.66
N GLU A 293 21.08 4.57 -2.24
CA GLU A 293 22.33 4.84 -2.96
C GLU A 293 22.10 5.57 -4.29
N ARG A 294 20.88 5.53 -4.82
CA ARG A 294 20.46 6.19 -6.07
C ARG A 294 19.25 7.05 -5.78
N TYR A 295 19.38 7.92 -4.78
CA TYR A 295 18.24 8.64 -4.21
C TYR A 295 17.57 9.54 -5.24
N ASP A 296 18.32 10.37 -5.97
CA ASP A 296 17.77 11.27 -6.99
C ASP A 296 16.99 10.52 -8.08
N GLU A 297 17.53 9.40 -8.54
CA GLU A 297 16.83 8.54 -9.50
C GLU A 297 15.56 7.93 -8.92
N SER A 298 15.60 7.54 -7.65
CA SER A 298 14.45 7.00 -6.94
C SER A 298 13.35 8.06 -6.79
N LEU A 299 13.70 9.31 -6.50
CA LEU A 299 12.75 10.42 -6.44
C LEU A 299 12.12 10.67 -7.81
N ALA A 300 12.92 10.69 -8.88
CA ALA A 300 12.41 10.84 -10.24
C ALA A 300 11.44 9.72 -10.64
N ILE A 301 11.70 8.48 -10.20
CA ILE A 301 10.78 7.35 -10.40
C ILE A 301 9.48 7.59 -9.63
N PHE A 302 9.55 8.03 -8.38
CA PHE A 302 8.37 8.30 -7.55
C PHE A 302 7.52 9.44 -8.11
N GLU A 303 8.14 10.52 -8.56
CA GLU A 303 7.50 11.64 -9.25
C GLU A 303 6.73 11.19 -10.49
N ARG A 304 7.35 10.35 -11.31
CA ARG A 304 6.76 9.86 -12.55
C ARG A 304 5.62 8.89 -12.31
N ARG A 305 5.79 7.96 -11.36
CA ARG A 305 4.82 6.89 -11.07
C ARG A 305 3.65 7.38 -10.22
N LEU A 306 3.90 8.33 -9.33
CA LEU A 306 2.96 8.76 -8.29
C LEU A 306 2.97 10.31 -8.16
N PRO A 307 2.69 11.05 -9.26
CA PRO A 307 2.84 12.50 -9.29
C PRO A 307 1.93 13.22 -8.29
N THR A 308 0.77 12.66 -7.95
CA THR A 308 -0.13 13.19 -6.92
C THR A 308 0.56 13.40 -5.57
N PHE A 309 1.49 12.51 -5.21
CA PHE A 309 2.17 12.54 -3.92
C PHE A 309 3.56 13.18 -4.00
N PHE A 310 4.29 12.94 -5.09
CA PHE A 310 5.71 13.26 -5.14
C PHE A 310 6.12 14.32 -6.16
N GLU A 311 5.21 14.86 -6.99
CA GLU A 311 5.60 15.86 -8.02
C GLU A 311 6.42 17.04 -7.45
N GLY A 312 7.62 17.21 -8.00
CA GLY A 312 8.62 18.23 -7.67
C GLY A 312 9.35 18.03 -6.33
N LEU A 313 9.22 16.86 -5.72
CA LEU A 313 9.98 16.45 -4.56
C LEU A 313 11.50 16.46 -4.82
N SER A 314 11.95 16.06 -6.02
CA SER A 314 13.36 16.08 -6.42
C SER A 314 13.94 17.50 -6.30
N GLN A 315 13.21 18.50 -6.79
CA GLN A 315 13.60 19.91 -6.66
C GLN A 315 13.63 20.35 -5.19
N ALA A 316 12.60 19.99 -4.41
CA ALA A 316 12.53 20.38 -3.01
C ALA A 316 13.70 19.82 -2.17
N VAL A 317 14.14 18.58 -2.47
CA VAL A 317 15.31 17.98 -1.85
C VAL A 317 16.60 18.70 -2.27
N GLN A 318 16.74 19.04 -3.56
CA GLN A 318 17.90 19.79 -4.05
C GLN A 318 18.00 21.18 -3.40
N ASP A 319 16.88 21.88 -3.24
CA ASP A 319 16.84 23.20 -2.60
C ASP A 319 17.24 23.12 -1.11
N GLU A 320 16.79 22.07 -0.40
CA GLU A 320 17.18 21.82 1.00
C GLU A 320 18.68 21.50 1.15
N CYS A 321 19.27 20.78 0.20
CA CYS A 321 20.69 20.42 0.21
C CYS A 321 21.59 21.55 -0.32
N GLY A 322 21.12 22.37 -1.26
CA GLY A 322 21.88 23.42 -1.94
C GLY A 322 21.87 24.77 -1.21
N GLY A 323 20.92 25.02 -0.33
CA GLY A 323 20.77 26.29 0.41
C GLY A 323 21.70 26.48 1.62
N GLY A 324 22.64 25.55 1.86
CA GLY A 324 23.58 25.58 3.00
C GLY A 324 25.01 25.99 2.66
N GLY A 325 25.22 26.62 1.49
CA GLY A 325 26.53 27.10 1.01
C GLY A 325 27.02 28.38 1.68
#